data_AF-A0AAW1IF48-F1
#
_entry.id   AF-A0AAW1IF48-F1
#
_cell.length_a   1.000
_cell.length_b   1.000
_cell.length_c   1.000
_cell.angle_alpha   90.00
_cell.angle_beta   90.00
_cell.angle_gamma   90.00
#
_symmetry.space_group_name_H-M   'P 1'
#
loop_
_entity.id
_entity.type
_entity.pdbx_description
1 polymer ?
#
loop_
_entity_poly.entity_id
_entity_poly.type
_entity_poly.pdbx_seq_one_letter_code
_entity_poly.pdbx_strand_id
1 'polypeptide(L)'
;MPPVKGKMHAYTEEAINNAIEDVLRGTPVATAAKKHSVPRATHSNKAIVKTPRYRRMGPESILKKDEEDLFVDWIVTIAKVGFPITRPELLDSVQQLIQELQRENPFSGNRPVTTYTADIASTTQTRDLTDENQPENFTERSSEGHLQLEAIAEEFGDKTPTKVVNRLNMSEENTDIENSETLTNKKEKLPSVATSKQWQEYDSKKTQIKKENEERQQERARERQLKKENMAIEKALKEQLKTKKDNRKEPEKGN
;
A
#
# COMPACT_ATOMS: atom_id res chain seq x y z
N MET A 1 -0.79 18.61 -36.28
CA MET A 1 -1.01 17.16 -36.42
C MET A 1 -0.65 16.52 -35.08
N PRO A 2 -1.56 15.76 -34.42
CA PRO A 2 -1.19 15.07 -33.17
C PRO A 2 -0.16 13.96 -33.48
N PRO A 3 0.78 13.68 -32.55
CA PRO A 3 1.81 12.67 -32.76
C PRO A 3 1.17 11.27 -32.81
N VAL A 4 1.44 10.54 -33.90
CA VAL A 4 1.04 9.13 -34.03
C VAL A 4 1.86 8.32 -33.02
N LYS A 5 1.19 7.65 -32.08
CA LYS A 5 1.83 6.70 -31.16
C LYS A 5 2.48 5.60 -31.99
N GLY A 6 3.80 5.62 -32.12
CA GLY A 6 4.56 4.56 -32.78
C GLY A 6 4.38 3.21 -32.07
N LYS A 7 4.44 2.10 -32.81
CA LYS A 7 4.47 0.76 -32.22
C LYS A 7 5.64 0.68 -31.24
N MET A 8 5.33 0.31 -29.99
CA MET A 8 6.32 -0.10 -28.99
C MET A 8 7.15 -1.25 -29.60
N HIS A 9 8.47 -1.18 -29.43
CA HIS A 9 9.53 -1.92 -30.17
C HIS A 9 9.11 -3.17 -30.96
N ALA A 10 9.47 -3.24 -32.24
CA ALA A 10 9.12 -4.34 -33.14
C ALA A 10 9.93 -5.65 -32.93
N TYR A 11 10.76 -5.73 -31.89
CA TYR A 11 11.64 -6.88 -31.63
C TYR A 11 11.38 -7.46 -30.23
N THR A 12 11.49 -8.77 -30.10
CA THR A 12 11.37 -9.49 -28.82
C THR A 12 12.67 -9.46 -28.03
N GLU A 13 12.61 -9.73 -26.72
CA GLU A 13 13.80 -9.84 -25.88
C GLU A 13 14.67 -11.04 -26.27
N GLU A 14 14.03 -12.15 -26.64
CA GLU A 14 14.70 -13.35 -27.13
C GLU A 14 15.52 -13.08 -28.39
N ALA A 15 14.98 -12.29 -29.33
CA ALA A 15 15.69 -11.91 -30.55
C ALA A 15 16.97 -11.10 -30.25
N ILE A 16 16.92 -10.22 -29.24
CA ILE A 16 18.11 -9.52 -28.75
C ILE A 16 19.12 -10.50 -28.17
N ASN A 17 18.65 -11.45 -27.35
CA ASN A 17 19.51 -12.40 -26.65
C ASN A 17 20.25 -13.30 -27.65
N ASN A 18 19.54 -13.85 -28.62
CA ASN A 18 20.10 -14.66 -29.70
C ASN A 18 21.07 -13.86 -30.56
N ALA A 19 20.79 -12.57 -30.82
CA ALA A 19 21.69 -11.70 -31.55
C ALA A 19 22.99 -11.40 -30.80
N ILE A 20 22.93 -11.26 -29.46
CA ILE A 20 24.13 -11.08 -28.62
C ILE A 20 24.96 -12.36 -28.64
N GLU A 21 24.32 -13.53 -28.49
CA GLU A 21 25.00 -14.83 -28.54
C GLU A 21 25.69 -15.10 -29.87
N ASP A 22 25.06 -14.74 -30.99
CA ASP A 22 25.68 -14.87 -32.31
C ASP A 22 26.92 -13.97 -32.44
N VAL A 23 26.95 -12.79 -31.82
CA VAL A 23 28.16 -11.93 -31.78
C VAL A 23 29.23 -12.55 -30.91
N LEU A 24 28.85 -13.16 -29.77
CA LEU A 24 29.79 -13.90 -28.92
C LEU A 24 30.41 -15.10 -29.65
N ARG A 25 29.66 -15.72 -30.57
CA ARG A 25 30.15 -16.78 -31.48
C ARG A 25 31.04 -16.25 -32.61
N GLY A 26 31.27 -14.94 -32.69
CA GLY A 26 32.15 -14.31 -33.68
C GLY A 26 31.45 -13.78 -34.93
N THR A 27 30.12 -13.77 -34.99
CA THR A 27 29.44 -13.13 -36.13
C THR A 27 29.49 -11.59 -36.01
N PRO A 28 29.63 -10.84 -37.13
CA PRO A 28 29.60 -9.40 -37.09
C PRO A 28 28.26 -8.85 -36.58
N VAL A 29 28.31 -7.80 -35.77
CA VAL A 29 27.14 -7.12 -35.16
C VAL A 29 26.06 -6.81 -36.19
N ALA A 30 26.44 -6.30 -37.37
CA ALA A 30 25.50 -5.96 -38.43
C ALA A 30 24.78 -7.18 -39.04
N THR A 31 25.47 -8.32 -39.14
CA THR A 31 24.93 -9.57 -39.68
C THR A 31 23.97 -10.21 -38.69
N ALA A 32 24.36 -10.27 -37.41
CA ALA A 32 23.51 -10.75 -36.33
C ALA A 32 22.24 -9.90 -36.17
N ALA A 33 22.36 -8.56 -36.22
CA ALA A 33 21.20 -7.66 -36.15
C ALA A 33 20.18 -7.89 -37.27
N LYS A 34 20.65 -8.09 -38.51
CA LYS A 34 19.78 -8.42 -39.66
C LYS A 34 19.13 -9.80 -39.51
N LYS A 35 19.90 -10.79 -39.06
CA LYS A 35 19.42 -12.18 -38.89
C LYS A 35 18.27 -12.27 -37.88
N HIS A 36 18.35 -11.50 -36.79
CA HIS A 36 17.35 -11.50 -35.71
C HIS A 36 16.35 -10.35 -35.78
N SER A 37 16.32 -9.59 -36.89
CA SER A 37 15.43 -8.43 -37.07
C SER A 37 15.48 -7.39 -35.93
N VAL A 38 16.66 -7.19 -35.34
CA VAL A 38 16.89 -6.19 -34.27
C VAL A 38 17.55 -4.95 -34.86
N PRO A 39 17.16 -3.72 -34.45
CA PRO A 39 17.85 -2.52 -34.86
C PRO A 39 19.34 -2.55 -34.49
N ARG A 40 20.20 -2.29 -35.49
CA ARG A 40 21.67 -2.31 -35.34
C ARG A 40 22.17 -1.47 -34.17
N ALA A 41 21.62 -0.27 -33.98
CA ALA A 41 22.00 0.62 -32.90
C ALA A 41 21.69 0.02 -31.52
N THR A 42 20.49 -0.54 -31.36
CA THR A 42 20.07 -1.21 -30.11
C THR A 42 20.95 -2.42 -29.82
N HIS A 43 21.18 -3.27 -30.81
CA HIS A 43 22.01 -4.47 -30.67
C HIS A 43 23.46 -4.12 -30.33
N SER A 44 24.06 -3.13 -31.03
CA SER A 44 25.41 -2.65 -30.74
C SER A 44 25.54 -2.09 -29.32
N ASN A 45 24.55 -1.34 -28.84
CA ASN A 45 24.58 -0.77 -27.48
C ASN A 45 24.49 -1.86 -26.40
N LYS A 46 23.68 -2.90 -26.63
CA LYS A 46 23.55 -4.04 -25.72
C LYS A 46 24.76 -4.97 -25.76
N ALA A 47 25.37 -5.18 -26.93
CA ALA A 47 26.59 -5.98 -27.07
C ALA A 47 27.81 -5.33 -26.39
N ILE A 48 27.91 -4.00 -26.40
CA ILE A 48 28.99 -3.22 -25.77
C ILE A 48 28.68 -2.92 -24.28
N VAL A 49 27.62 -3.50 -23.71
CA VAL A 49 27.19 -3.33 -22.29
C VAL A 49 26.85 -1.88 -21.92
N LYS A 50 26.66 -0.97 -22.89
CA LYS A 50 26.23 0.41 -22.62
C LYS A 50 24.82 0.49 -22.07
N THR A 51 24.03 -0.56 -22.24
CA THR A 51 22.63 -0.64 -21.81
C THR A 51 22.37 -2.05 -21.30
N PRO A 52 21.62 -2.22 -20.20
CA PRO A 52 21.33 -3.56 -19.68
C PRO A 52 20.60 -4.43 -20.70
N ARG A 53 20.85 -5.75 -20.62
CA ARG A 53 20.27 -6.78 -21.52
C ARG A 53 18.75 -6.79 -21.40
N TYR A 54 18.26 -6.78 -20.16
CA TYR A 54 16.85 -6.60 -19.81
C TYR A 54 16.57 -5.15 -19.49
N ARG A 55 15.43 -4.64 -19.98
CA ARG A 55 15.01 -3.27 -19.74
C ARG A 55 13.68 -3.31 -19.00
N ARG A 56 13.63 -2.80 -17.77
CA ARG A 56 12.37 -2.47 -17.12
C ARG A 56 11.83 -1.16 -17.71
N MET A 57 10.53 -1.14 -17.97
CA MET A 57 9.82 0.08 -18.33
C MET A 57 9.20 0.67 -17.05
N GLY A 58 9.46 1.94 -16.78
CA GLY A 58 8.92 2.64 -15.61
C GLY A 58 9.83 2.67 -14.38
N PRO A 59 9.41 3.38 -13.31
CA PRO A 59 10.12 3.47 -12.02
C PRO A 59 10.27 2.08 -11.40
N GLU A 60 11.18 1.87 -10.44
CA GLU A 60 11.29 0.59 -9.72
C GLU A 60 10.05 0.30 -8.84
N SER A 61 9.75 -0.98 -8.63
CA SER A 61 8.67 -1.38 -7.70
C SER A 61 9.15 -1.14 -6.28
N ILE A 62 8.25 -0.67 -5.41
CA ILE A 62 8.49 -0.47 -3.98
C ILE A 62 8.53 -1.82 -3.25
N LEU A 63 7.80 -2.81 -3.78
CA LEU A 63 7.86 -4.19 -3.34
C LEU A 63 8.95 -4.93 -4.11
N LYS A 64 9.67 -5.82 -3.43
CA LYS A 64 10.60 -6.74 -4.08
C LYS A 64 9.81 -7.84 -4.76
N LYS A 65 10.42 -8.48 -5.77
CA LYS A 65 9.81 -9.62 -6.47
C LYS A 65 9.38 -10.73 -5.52
N ASP A 66 10.23 -11.07 -4.55
CA ASP A 66 9.93 -12.10 -3.56
C ASP A 66 8.66 -11.79 -2.73
N GLU A 67 8.40 -10.51 -2.47
CA GLU A 67 7.22 -10.05 -1.74
C GLU A 67 5.98 -10.07 -2.64
N GLU A 68 6.14 -9.64 -3.89
CA GLU A 68 5.07 -9.71 -4.91
C GLU A 68 4.65 -11.17 -5.16
N ASP A 69 5.61 -12.09 -5.25
CA ASP A 69 5.35 -13.53 -5.42
C ASP A 69 4.58 -14.11 -4.22
N LEU A 70 4.93 -13.71 -3.00
CA LEU A 70 4.21 -14.11 -1.79
C LEU A 70 2.75 -13.63 -1.81
N PHE A 71 2.49 -12.40 -2.27
CA PHE A 71 1.12 -11.91 -2.45
C PHE A 71 0.37 -12.67 -3.53
N VAL A 72 1.01 -13.00 -4.66
CA VAL A 72 0.38 -13.77 -5.73
C VAL A 72 -0.02 -15.15 -5.24
N ASP A 73 0.88 -15.85 -4.54
CA ASP A 73 0.61 -17.18 -4.00
C ASP A 73 -0.50 -17.14 -2.94
N TRP A 74 -0.49 -16.13 -2.07
CA TRP A 74 -1.55 -15.89 -1.08
C TRP A 74 -2.92 -15.65 -1.74
N ILE A 75 -3.00 -14.76 -2.74
CA ILE A 75 -4.25 -14.48 -3.47
C ILE A 75 -4.77 -15.74 -4.15
N VAL A 76 -3.90 -16.51 -4.81
CA VAL A 76 -4.30 -17.75 -5.49
C VAL A 76 -4.79 -18.80 -4.49
N THR A 77 -4.13 -18.93 -3.34
CA THR A 77 -4.49 -19.91 -2.30
C THR A 77 -5.85 -19.58 -1.71
N ILE A 78 -6.06 -18.32 -1.33
CA ILE A 78 -7.33 -17.86 -0.76
C ILE A 78 -8.49 -17.93 -1.79
N ALA A 79 -8.21 -17.65 -3.06
CA ALA A 79 -9.19 -17.84 -4.13
C ALA A 79 -9.60 -19.32 -4.28
N LYS A 80 -8.64 -20.27 -4.16
CA LYS A 80 -8.93 -21.72 -4.21
C LYS A 80 -9.78 -22.21 -3.04
N VAL A 81 -9.60 -21.64 -1.84
CA VAL A 81 -10.41 -21.95 -0.66
C VAL A 81 -11.83 -21.39 -0.78
N GLY A 82 -12.06 -20.46 -1.71
CA GLY A 82 -13.40 -19.92 -2.03
C GLY A 82 -13.67 -18.52 -1.48
N PHE A 83 -12.64 -17.80 -1.01
CA PHE A 83 -12.77 -16.46 -0.44
C PHE A 83 -11.97 -15.42 -1.25
N PRO A 84 -12.33 -15.07 -2.50
CA PRO A 84 -11.52 -14.17 -3.31
C PRO A 84 -11.29 -12.81 -2.62
N ILE A 85 -10.03 -12.38 -2.56
CA ILE A 85 -9.60 -11.14 -1.90
C ILE A 85 -10.04 -9.92 -2.71
N THR A 86 -10.60 -8.92 -2.05
CA THR A 86 -11.00 -7.68 -2.71
C THR A 86 -9.80 -6.72 -2.87
N ARG A 87 -9.88 -5.83 -3.86
CA ARG A 87 -8.82 -4.82 -4.09
C ARG A 87 -8.46 -3.98 -2.87
N PRO A 88 -9.40 -3.45 -2.05
CA PRO A 88 -9.05 -2.68 -0.86
C PRO A 88 -8.33 -3.54 0.19
N GLU A 89 -8.76 -4.80 0.41
CA GLU A 89 -8.10 -5.72 1.34
C GLU A 89 -6.64 -5.99 0.95
N LEU A 90 -6.37 -6.15 -0.35
CA LEU A 90 -5.01 -6.29 -0.86
C LEU A 90 -4.18 -5.02 -0.59
N LEU A 91 -4.76 -3.83 -0.82
CA LEU A 91 -4.07 -2.56 -0.56
C LEU A 91 -3.74 -2.37 0.91
N ASP A 92 -4.66 -2.75 1.80
CA ASP A 92 -4.47 -2.62 3.24
C ASP A 92 -3.40 -3.60 3.74
N SER A 93 -3.36 -4.82 3.19
CA SER A 93 -2.31 -5.81 3.45
C SER A 93 -0.93 -5.34 2.98
N VAL A 94 -0.85 -4.73 1.80
CA VAL A 94 0.41 -4.14 1.28
C VAL A 94 0.85 -2.95 2.13
N GLN A 95 -0.08 -2.07 2.52
CA GLN A 95 0.21 -0.95 3.42
C GLN A 95 0.80 -1.44 4.74
N GLN A 96 0.24 -2.50 5.30
CA GLN A 96 0.72 -3.09 6.54
C GLN A 96 2.13 -3.67 6.40
N LEU A 97 2.41 -4.40 5.31
CA LEU A 97 3.75 -4.92 5.04
C LEU A 97 4.79 -3.79 4.93
N ILE A 98 4.43 -2.68 4.26
CA ILE A 98 5.30 -1.51 4.13
C ILE A 98 5.59 -0.88 5.50
N GLN A 99 4.58 -0.80 6.38
CA GLN A 99 4.74 -0.28 7.75
C GLN A 99 5.64 -1.16 8.61
N GLU A 100 5.48 -2.48 8.51
CA GLU A 100 6.30 -3.46 9.25
C GLU A 100 7.76 -3.45 8.80
N LEU A 101 8.00 -3.38 7.48
CA LEU A 101 9.35 -3.30 6.91
C LEU A 101 9.99 -1.91 7.03
N GLN A 102 9.25 -0.91 7.53
CA GLN A 102 9.69 0.48 7.69
C GLN A 102 10.38 1.07 6.44
N ARG A 103 9.88 0.74 5.24
CA ARG A 103 10.48 1.24 3.99
C ARG A 103 10.06 2.67 3.69
N GLU A 104 11.03 3.45 3.24
CA GLU A 104 10.74 4.75 2.62
C GLU A 104 9.98 4.53 1.32
N ASN A 105 8.78 5.13 1.26
CA ASN A 105 7.92 5.05 0.09
C ASN A 105 7.39 6.46 -0.25
N PRO A 106 7.10 6.74 -1.53
CA PRO A 106 6.55 8.01 -1.96
C PRO A 106 5.03 8.11 -1.73
N PHE A 107 4.39 7.15 -1.05
CA PHE A 107 2.94 7.12 -0.89
C PHE A 107 2.48 8.02 0.26
N SER A 108 1.41 8.78 0.01
CA SER A 108 0.75 9.54 1.08
C SER A 108 0.09 8.57 2.07
N GLY A 109 0.56 8.56 3.31
CA GLY A 109 0.02 7.69 4.37
C GLY A 109 0.40 6.21 4.25
N ASN A 110 1.51 5.89 3.56
CA ASN A 110 2.00 4.52 3.34
C ASN A 110 1.00 3.59 2.62
N ARG A 111 -0.08 4.13 2.04
CA ARG A 111 -1.09 3.37 1.32
C ARG A 111 -0.84 3.46 -0.18
N PRO A 112 -0.62 2.33 -0.89
CA PRO A 112 -0.50 2.36 -2.34
C PRO A 112 -1.77 2.92 -2.98
N VAL A 113 -1.61 3.71 -4.03
CA VAL A 113 -2.75 4.25 -4.78
C VAL A 113 -3.39 3.11 -5.60
N THR A 114 -4.71 3.16 -5.80
CA THR A 114 -5.50 2.12 -6.50
C THR A 114 -4.98 1.75 -7.90
N THR A 115 -4.19 2.60 -8.54
CA THR A 115 -3.54 2.33 -9.83
C THR A 115 -2.35 1.37 -9.74
N TYR A 116 -1.79 1.16 -8.53
CA TYR A 116 -0.58 0.37 -8.30
C TYR A 116 -0.83 -1.14 -8.32
N THR A 117 -2.01 -1.60 -7.89
CA THR A 117 -2.32 -3.05 -7.75
C THR A 117 -2.77 -3.72 -9.04
N ALA A 118 -2.90 -2.99 -10.15
CA ALA A 118 -3.35 -3.54 -11.43
C ALA A 118 -2.38 -4.61 -11.98
N ASP A 119 -1.08 -4.49 -11.68
CA ASP A 119 -0.05 -5.42 -12.17
C ASP A 119 -0.10 -6.78 -11.44
N ILE A 120 -0.44 -6.79 -10.14
CA ILE A 120 -0.57 -8.03 -9.34
C ILE A 120 -1.84 -8.79 -9.75
N ALA A 121 -2.96 -8.08 -9.92
CA ALA A 121 -4.25 -8.68 -10.27
C ALA A 121 -4.33 -9.20 -11.73
N SER A 122 -3.50 -8.68 -12.63
CA SER A 122 -3.40 -9.21 -14.01
C SER A 122 -2.55 -10.48 -14.08
N THR A 123 -1.57 -10.63 -13.19
CA THR A 123 -0.70 -11.82 -13.08
C THR A 123 -1.45 -13.06 -12.56
N THR A 124 -2.46 -12.87 -11.71
CA THR A 124 -3.30 -13.99 -11.22
C THR A 124 -4.28 -14.51 -12.29
N GLN A 125 -4.62 -13.71 -13.29
CA GLN A 125 -5.55 -14.07 -14.37
C GLN A 125 -4.91 -14.97 -15.44
N THR A 126 -3.57 -15.01 -15.53
CA THR A 126 -2.81 -15.78 -16.52
C THR A 126 -2.25 -17.11 -16.00
N ARG A 127 -2.33 -17.37 -14.68
CA ARG A 127 -2.05 -18.70 -14.10
C ARG A 127 -3.33 -19.53 -14.11
N ASP A 128 -3.53 -20.26 -15.21
CA ASP A 128 -4.51 -21.33 -15.47
C ASP A 128 -5.55 -21.58 -14.35
N LEU A 129 -6.67 -20.85 -14.43
CA LEU A 129 -7.96 -21.28 -13.88
C LEU A 129 -8.62 -22.23 -14.90
N THR A 130 -7.99 -23.37 -15.18
CA THR A 130 -8.61 -24.48 -15.93
C THR A 130 -8.61 -25.71 -15.04
N ASP A 131 -9.62 -25.81 -14.18
CA ASP A 131 -10.52 -26.97 -14.13
C ASP A 131 -11.57 -26.76 -13.04
N GLU A 132 -12.82 -27.03 -13.44
CA GLU A 132 -13.98 -27.36 -12.62
C GLU A 132 -14.19 -26.60 -11.29
N ASN A 133 -14.94 -25.51 -11.33
CA ASN A 133 -15.73 -25.10 -10.16
C ASN A 133 -17.13 -24.68 -10.61
N GLN A 134 -18.00 -25.68 -10.74
CA GLN A 134 -19.45 -25.48 -10.69
C GLN A 134 -19.83 -25.04 -9.27
N PRO A 135 -20.67 -24.01 -9.09
CA PRO A 135 -21.10 -23.56 -7.77
C PRO A 135 -22.19 -24.48 -7.23
N GLU A 136 -21.81 -25.63 -6.67
CA GLU A 136 -22.76 -26.47 -5.93
C GLU A 136 -22.45 -26.43 -4.42
N ASN A 137 -23.44 -25.96 -3.67
CA ASN A 137 -23.64 -26.08 -2.22
C ASN A 137 -22.80 -25.16 -1.30
N PHE A 138 -23.38 -23.98 -1.04
CA PHE A 138 -22.83 -22.88 -0.23
C PHE A 138 -23.00 -23.07 1.30
N THR A 139 -23.65 -24.13 1.76
CA THR A 139 -24.13 -24.22 3.16
C THR A 139 -23.31 -25.12 4.09
N GLU A 140 -22.46 -26.01 3.56
CA GLU A 140 -21.68 -26.96 4.40
C GLU A 140 -20.18 -26.59 4.50
N ARG A 141 -19.68 -25.69 3.65
CA ARG A 141 -18.25 -25.32 3.60
C ARG A 141 -17.78 -24.32 4.68
N SER A 142 -18.70 -23.73 5.44
CA SER A 142 -18.38 -22.70 6.45
C SER A 142 -17.52 -23.24 7.60
N SER A 143 -17.76 -24.49 8.02
CA SER A 143 -16.96 -25.13 9.07
C SER A 143 -15.62 -25.68 8.57
N GLU A 144 -15.54 -26.12 7.32
CA GLU A 144 -14.30 -26.67 6.74
C GLU A 144 -13.31 -25.59 6.27
N GLY A 145 -13.82 -24.45 5.77
CA GLY A 145 -12.97 -23.32 5.39
C GLY A 145 -12.24 -22.69 6.58
N HIS A 146 -12.85 -22.73 7.77
CA HIS A 146 -12.20 -22.25 9.00
C HIS A 146 -11.01 -23.13 9.42
N LEU A 147 -11.17 -24.45 9.29
CA LEU A 147 -10.11 -25.43 9.60
C LEU A 147 -8.95 -25.40 8.58
N GLN A 148 -9.23 -25.05 7.31
CA GLN A 148 -8.18 -24.90 6.28
C GLN A 148 -7.39 -23.59 6.43
N LEU A 149 -7.99 -22.52 6.92
CA LEU A 149 -7.29 -21.27 7.23
C LEU A 149 -6.28 -21.46 8.39
N GLU A 150 -6.59 -22.30 9.37
CA GLU A 150 -5.66 -22.67 10.44
C GLU A 150 -4.49 -23.52 9.92
N ALA A 151 -4.74 -24.47 9.01
CA ALA A 151 -3.70 -25.28 8.39
C ALA A 151 -2.75 -24.47 7.49
N ILE A 152 -3.25 -23.47 6.76
CA ILE A 152 -2.42 -22.56 5.95
C ILE A 152 -1.55 -21.65 6.84
N ALA A 153 -2.05 -21.26 8.03
CA ALA A 153 -1.25 -20.52 9.00
C ALA A 153 -0.11 -21.37 9.61
N GLU A 154 -0.27 -22.69 9.61
CA GLU A 154 0.75 -23.66 10.06
C GLU A 154 1.82 -23.92 8.98
N GLU A 155 1.44 -23.90 7.70
CA GLU A 155 2.36 -24.14 6.56
C GLU A 155 3.23 -22.93 6.19
N PHE A 156 2.77 -21.69 6.45
CA PHE A 156 3.50 -20.45 6.12
C PHE A 156 4.27 -19.82 7.31
N GLY A 157 4.20 -20.40 8.51
CA GLY A 157 4.88 -19.90 9.70
C GLY A 157 4.53 -18.44 10.07
N ASP A 158 5.34 -17.80 10.91
CA ASP A 158 5.15 -16.43 11.44
C ASP A 158 5.18 -15.29 10.39
N LYS A 159 5.11 -15.60 9.09
CA LYS A 159 5.22 -14.65 7.98
C LYS A 159 3.91 -14.40 7.23
N THR A 160 2.78 -14.90 7.74
CA THR A 160 1.48 -14.59 7.15
C THR A 160 0.95 -13.25 7.68
N PRO A 161 0.44 -12.36 6.80
CA PRO A 161 -0.19 -11.10 7.22
C PRO A 161 -1.44 -11.32 8.07
N THR A 162 -1.96 -12.55 8.14
CA THR A 162 -3.18 -12.94 8.86
C THR A 162 -3.05 -12.90 10.39
N LYS A 163 -1.87 -13.09 10.99
CA LYS A 163 -1.71 -13.09 12.47
C LYS A 163 -1.91 -11.71 13.14
N VAL A 164 -1.96 -10.63 12.38
CA VAL A 164 -2.24 -9.28 12.92
C VAL A 164 -3.74 -8.95 12.91
N VAL A 165 -4.53 -9.64 12.09
CA VAL A 165 -5.98 -9.36 11.92
C VAL A 165 -6.78 -9.72 13.18
N ASN A 166 -6.38 -10.75 13.94
CA ASN A 166 -7.12 -11.19 15.12
C ASN A 166 -6.81 -10.45 16.43
N ARG A 167 -5.87 -9.48 16.47
CA ARG A 167 -5.51 -8.78 17.71
C ARG A 167 -6.27 -7.47 17.96
N LEU A 168 -7.15 -7.04 17.04
CA LEU A 168 -7.87 -5.75 17.14
C LEU A 168 -9.40 -5.86 17.19
N ASN A 169 -10.00 -7.05 17.06
CA ASN A 169 -11.46 -7.22 17.07
C ASN A 169 -12.04 -7.58 18.45
N MET A 170 -11.56 -6.95 19.54
CA MET A 170 -12.17 -7.05 20.88
C MET A 170 -12.21 -5.71 21.62
N SER A 171 -12.58 -4.64 20.92
CA SER A 171 -13.06 -3.41 21.56
C SER A 171 -14.07 -2.71 20.67
N GLU A 172 -15.29 -3.24 20.66
CA GLU A 172 -16.47 -2.41 20.44
C GLU A 172 -16.68 -1.55 21.69
N GLU A 173 -16.71 -0.23 21.54
CA GLU A 173 -17.66 0.65 22.22
C GLU A 173 -17.65 2.05 21.58
N ASN A 174 -18.71 2.31 20.81
CA ASN A 174 -19.42 3.57 20.57
C ASN A 174 -18.63 4.88 20.35
N THR A 175 -18.80 5.47 19.16
CA THR A 175 -19.54 6.74 19.02
C THR A 175 -20.03 6.93 17.58
N ASP A 176 -21.23 7.47 17.47
CA ASP A 176 -22.01 7.76 16.27
C ASP A 176 -21.21 8.48 15.16
N ILE A 177 -21.23 7.89 13.95
CA ILE A 177 -20.85 8.59 12.73
C ILE A 177 -22.12 8.78 11.92
N GLU A 178 -22.81 9.88 12.21
CA GLU A 178 -23.84 10.41 11.32
C GLU A 178 -23.19 10.82 9.99
N ASN A 179 -23.67 10.18 8.92
CA ASN A 179 -23.74 10.68 7.54
C ASN A 179 -22.80 11.82 7.14
N SER A 180 -21.55 11.51 6.78
CA SER A 180 -20.75 12.39 5.93
C SER A 180 -20.92 11.97 4.47
N GLU A 181 -21.80 12.67 3.75
CA GLU A 181 -21.91 12.57 2.30
C GLU A 181 -20.52 12.69 1.65
N THR A 182 -20.26 11.80 0.69
CA THR A 182 -19.01 11.75 -0.08
C THR A 182 -18.80 13.05 -0.87
N LEU A 183 -18.13 14.03 -0.27
CA LEU A 183 -17.67 15.22 -0.99
C LEU A 183 -16.53 14.81 -1.92
N THR A 184 -16.87 14.59 -3.19
CA THR A 184 -15.88 14.53 -4.27
C THR A 184 -15.00 15.77 -4.20
N ASN A 185 -13.67 15.61 -4.22
CA ASN A 185 -12.66 16.69 -4.29
C ASN A 185 -12.75 17.48 -5.62
N LYS A 186 -13.91 18.05 -5.94
CA LYS A 186 -14.08 19.00 -7.02
C LYS A 186 -13.67 20.36 -6.48
N LYS A 187 -12.53 20.87 -6.95
CA LYS A 187 -12.11 22.25 -6.67
C LYS A 187 -13.24 23.18 -7.09
N GLU A 188 -13.80 23.92 -6.14
CA GLU A 188 -14.83 24.94 -6.42
C GLU A 188 -14.27 25.92 -7.47
N LYS A 189 -15.03 26.17 -8.54
CA LYS A 189 -14.60 27.06 -9.63
C LYS A 189 -14.58 28.49 -9.08
N LEU A 190 -13.44 29.17 -9.24
CA LEU A 190 -13.32 30.58 -8.85
C LEU A 190 -14.23 31.46 -9.71
N PRO A 191 -14.96 32.43 -9.12
CA PRO A 191 -15.77 33.37 -9.88
C PRO A 191 -14.87 34.25 -10.77
N SER A 192 -15.36 34.58 -11.97
CA SER A 192 -14.55 35.14 -13.05
C SER A 192 -14.15 36.62 -12.88
N VAL A 193 -14.80 37.38 -12.00
CA VAL A 193 -14.58 38.83 -11.85
C VAL A 193 -14.59 39.24 -10.37
N ALA A 194 -13.58 39.99 -9.93
CA ALA A 194 -13.37 40.38 -8.53
C ALA A 194 -14.49 41.27 -7.94
N THR A 195 -15.21 42.03 -8.77
CA THR A 195 -16.32 42.89 -8.36
C THR A 195 -17.68 42.21 -8.38
N SER A 196 -17.74 40.94 -8.80
CA SER A 196 -18.99 40.18 -8.81
C SER A 196 -19.45 39.88 -7.39
N LYS A 197 -20.77 39.89 -7.15
CA LYS A 197 -21.39 39.48 -5.87
C LYS A 197 -20.91 38.09 -5.44
N GLN A 198 -20.74 37.17 -6.40
CA GLN A 198 -20.22 35.83 -6.17
C GLN A 198 -18.78 35.82 -5.60
N TRP A 199 -17.96 36.81 -5.96
CA TRP A 199 -16.58 36.94 -5.44
C TRP A 199 -16.58 37.47 -4.01
N GLN A 200 -17.46 38.44 -3.71
CA GLN A 200 -17.64 38.98 -2.35
C GLN A 200 -18.14 37.91 -1.38
N GLU A 201 -19.11 37.09 -1.80
CA GLU A 201 -19.61 35.95 -1.03
C GLU A 201 -18.53 34.90 -0.81
N TYR A 202 -17.77 34.57 -1.86
CA TYR A 202 -16.66 33.62 -1.78
C TYR A 202 -15.56 34.10 -0.81
N ASP A 203 -15.16 35.37 -0.88
CA ASP A 203 -14.14 35.94 0.00
C ASP A 203 -14.62 36.00 1.46
N SER A 204 -15.88 36.37 1.69
CA SER A 204 -16.50 36.35 3.01
C SER A 204 -16.55 34.93 3.58
N LYS A 205 -16.95 33.93 2.78
CA LYS A 205 -16.96 32.51 3.19
C LYS A 205 -15.54 32.02 3.51
N LYS A 206 -14.55 32.38 2.67
CA LYS A 206 -13.16 31.99 2.85
C LYS A 206 -12.54 32.59 4.12
N THR A 207 -12.87 33.84 4.44
CA THR A 207 -12.40 34.49 5.68
C THR A 207 -13.04 33.87 6.92
N GLN A 208 -14.33 33.49 6.87
CA GLN A 208 -14.99 32.75 7.94
C GLN A 208 -14.35 31.37 8.17
N ILE A 209 -14.18 30.59 7.10
CA ILE A 209 -13.51 29.28 7.17
C ILE A 209 -12.10 29.40 7.74
N LYS A 210 -11.37 30.46 7.38
CA LYS A 210 -10.04 30.71 7.94
C LYS A 210 -10.09 30.95 9.45
N LYS A 211 -11.04 31.76 9.92
CA LYS A 211 -11.24 32.03 11.35
C LYS A 211 -11.62 30.77 12.13
N GLU A 212 -12.58 29.99 11.64
CA GLU A 212 -13.00 28.74 12.28
C GLU A 212 -11.84 27.72 12.40
N ASN A 213 -11.01 27.62 11.35
CA ASN A 213 -9.84 26.74 11.40
C ASN A 213 -8.79 27.21 12.39
N GLU A 214 -8.61 28.53 12.53
CA GLU A 214 -7.71 29.11 13.53
C GLU A 214 -8.22 28.87 14.95
N GLU A 215 -9.51 29.04 15.19
CA GLU A 215 -10.16 28.73 16.48
C GLU A 215 -10.02 27.24 16.83
N ARG A 216 -10.29 26.34 15.88
CA ARG A 216 -10.10 24.89 16.05
C ARG A 216 -8.65 24.53 16.37
N GLN A 217 -7.68 25.22 15.79
CA GLN A 217 -6.27 25.01 16.12
C GLN A 217 -5.94 25.49 17.54
N GLN A 218 -6.49 26.64 17.95
CA GLN A 218 -6.31 27.15 19.31
C GLN A 218 -6.95 26.23 20.35
N GLU A 219 -8.13 25.70 20.07
CA GLU A 219 -8.82 24.74 20.96
C GLU A 219 -8.01 23.46 21.14
N ARG A 220 -7.53 22.85 20.05
CA ARG A 220 -6.63 21.68 20.12
C ARG A 220 -5.35 21.97 20.89
N ALA A 221 -4.83 23.19 20.81
CA ALA A 221 -3.64 23.59 21.58
C ALA A 221 -3.95 23.68 23.09
N ARG A 222 -5.11 24.26 23.46
CA ARG A 222 -5.57 24.32 24.86
C ARG A 222 -5.85 22.94 25.43
N GLU A 223 -6.52 22.08 24.68
CA GLU A 223 -6.80 20.70 25.08
C GLU A 223 -5.50 19.92 25.37
N ARG A 224 -4.48 20.09 24.52
CA ARG A 224 -3.15 19.49 24.74
C ARG A 224 -2.47 20.03 26.00
N GLN A 225 -2.65 21.30 26.33
CA GLN A 225 -2.12 21.88 27.57
C GLN A 225 -2.83 21.30 28.79
N LEU A 226 -4.17 21.26 28.78
CA LEU A 226 -4.97 20.70 29.86
C LEU A 226 -4.66 19.21 30.09
N LYS A 227 -4.48 18.44 29.01
CA LYS A 227 -4.05 17.04 29.11
C LYS A 227 -2.66 16.91 29.73
N LYS A 228 -1.72 17.80 29.41
CA LYS A 228 -0.37 17.82 30.03
C LYS A 228 -0.45 18.14 31.53
N GLU A 229 -1.27 19.13 31.91
CA GLU A 229 -1.49 19.49 33.31
C GLU A 229 -2.11 18.33 34.10
N ASN A 230 -3.14 17.69 33.54
CA ASN A 230 -3.78 16.53 34.17
C ASN A 230 -2.81 15.36 34.35
N MET A 231 -1.98 15.05 33.34
CA MET A 231 -0.94 14.02 33.47
C MET A 231 0.11 14.38 34.52
N ALA A 232 0.47 15.66 34.65
CA ALA A 232 1.42 16.12 35.67
C ALA A 232 0.84 15.97 37.09
N ILE A 233 -0.43 16.33 37.26
CA ILE A 233 -1.16 16.16 38.53
C ILE A 233 -1.24 14.67 38.90
N GLU A 234 -1.63 13.82 37.96
CA GLU A 234 -1.75 12.37 38.19
C GLU A 234 -0.39 11.75 38.56
N LYS A 235 0.68 12.17 37.89
CA LYS A 235 2.05 11.73 38.19
C LYS A 235 2.49 12.16 39.58
N ALA A 236 2.24 13.42 39.97
CA ALA A 236 2.55 13.92 41.30
C ALA A 236 1.77 13.16 42.39
N LEU A 237 0.50 12.83 42.13
CA LEU A 237 -0.33 12.08 43.07
C LEU A 237 0.16 10.64 43.27
N LYS A 238 0.56 9.97 42.17
CA LYS A 238 1.22 8.65 42.22
C LYS A 238 2.54 8.69 43.00
N GLU A 239 3.33 9.75 42.84
CA GLU A 239 4.59 9.92 43.56
C GLU A 239 4.38 10.12 45.07
N GLN A 240 3.40 10.94 45.47
CA GLN A 240 3.02 11.09 46.88
C GLN A 240 2.49 9.80 47.52
N LEU A 241 1.75 8.98 46.77
CA LEU A 241 1.29 7.67 47.25
C LEU A 241 2.44 6.69 47.44
N LYS A 242 3.44 6.73 46.55
CA LYS A 242 4.63 5.90 46.64
C LYS A 242 5.46 6.23 47.89
N THR A 243 5.75 7.52 48.12
CA THR A 243 6.49 7.96 49.31
C THR A 243 5.76 7.65 50.62
N LYS A 244 4.42 7.80 50.66
CA LYS A 244 3.61 7.38 51.83
C LYS A 244 3.66 5.87 52.08
N LYS A 245 3.71 5.04 51.03
CA LYS A 245 3.79 3.58 51.15
C LYS A 245 5.16 3.12 51.64
N ASP A 246 6.22 3.77 51.18
CA ASP A 246 7.59 3.46 51.58
C ASP A 246 7.83 3.86 53.05
N ASN A 247 7.34 5.03 53.49
CA ASN A 247 7.40 5.47 54.90
C ASN A 247 6.55 4.61 55.87
N ARG A 248 5.60 3.80 55.38
CA ARG A 248 4.77 2.92 56.22
C ARG A 248 5.38 1.53 56.42
N LYS A 249 6.47 1.20 55.71
CA LYS A 249 7.17 -0.09 55.80
C LYS A 249 8.37 -0.10 56.77
N GLU A 250 8.74 1.06 57.31
CA GLU A 250 9.68 1.18 58.43
C GLU A 250 8.92 1.82 59.59
N PRO A 251 8.46 1.02 60.60
CA PRO A 251 9.27 0.88 61.80
C PRO A 251 8.98 -0.42 62.60
N GLU A 252 9.69 -1.52 62.36
CA GLU A 252 9.67 -2.66 63.30
C GLU A 252 11.03 -3.39 63.31
N LYS A 253 12.10 -2.70 63.69
CA LYS A 253 13.30 -3.37 64.21
C LYS A 253 13.95 -2.53 65.32
N GLY A 254 13.92 -3.06 66.53
CA GLY A 254 14.92 -2.77 67.56
C GLY A 254 14.39 -2.06 68.79
N ASN A 255 13.75 -2.81 69.68
CA ASN A 255 13.80 -2.58 71.13
C ASN A 255 14.21 -3.89 71.79
#